data_AF-A0A5X6AWL4-F1
#
_entry.id   AF-A0A5X6AWL4-F1
#
_cell.length_a   1.000
_cell.length_b   1.000
_cell.length_c   1.000
_cell.angle_alpha   90.00
_cell.angle_beta   90.00
_cell.angle_gamma   90.00
#
_symmetry.space_group_name_H-M   'P 1'
#
loop_
_entity.id
_entity.type
_entity.pdbx_description
1 polymer ?
#
loop_
_entity_poly.entity_id
_entity_poly.type
_entity_poly.pdbx_seq_one_letter_code
_entity_poly.pdbx_strand_id
1 'polypeptide(L)'
;MLALLDELEHYKSREERVTKLVMDNSTSWDALYKKLESSEKRIAELVNDEVRQRLANAEHQLHMAELAKCNLRASRKAQFRKRKAAERRIAELEAREIKPAKGEVLVVVSGFTGCGKSAIAGEIEIAMKAIGVPVQWTNGDAEKHMTGADWLTAIEMYKPTVRIVEVNVPRAAGIKVEGE
;
A
#
# COMPACT_ATOMS: atom_id res chain seq x y z
N MET A 1 8.37 -85.78 -69.05
CA MET A 1 8.69 -86.19 -67.67
C MET A 1 9.74 -85.27 -67.04
N LEU A 2 10.84 -84.94 -67.72
CA LEU A 2 11.89 -84.01 -67.23
C LEU A 2 11.41 -82.57 -66.96
N ALA A 3 10.58 -81.96 -67.82
CA ALA A 3 10.11 -80.58 -67.63
C ALA A 3 9.26 -80.38 -66.37
N LEU A 4 8.49 -81.39 -65.97
CA LEU A 4 7.65 -81.34 -64.76
C LEU A 4 8.47 -81.43 -63.47
N LEU A 5 9.64 -82.10 -63.51
CA LEU A 5 10.55 -82.19 -62.37
C LEU A 5 11.29 -80.87 -62.13
N ASP A 6 11.77 -80.24 -63.20
CA ASP A 6 12.44 -78.92 -63.15
C ASP A 6 11.49 -77.83 -62.64
N GLU A 7 10.24 -77.86 -63.07
CA GLU A 7 9.21 -76.94 -62.58
C GLU A 7 8.90 -77.15 -61.09
N LEU A 8 8.84 -78.40 -60.62
CA LEU A 8 8.64 -78.73 -59.21
C LEU A 8 9.80 -78.26 -58.32
N GLU A 9 11.04 -78.39 -58.78
CA GLU A 9 12.22 -77.83 -58.09
C GLU A 9 12.19 -76.30 -58.04
N HIS A 10 11.77 -75.66 -59.13
CA HIS A 10 11.59 -74.21 -59.17
C HIS A 10 10.54 -73.73 -58.15
N TYR A 11 9.42 -74.45 -58.01
CA TYR A 11 8.40 -74.15 -57.02
C TYR A 11 8.94 -74.29 -55.58
N LYS A 12 9.66 -75.37 -55.26
CA LYS A 12 10.28 -75.55 -53.93
C LYS A 12 11.27 -74.43 -53.60
N SER A 13 12.14 -74.07 -54.55
CA SER A 13 13.09 -72.96 -54.37
C SER A 13 12.39 -71.60 -54.19
N ARG A 14 11.23 -71.41 -54.83
CA ARG A 14 10.40 -70.21 -54.61
C ARG A 14 9.78 -70.21 -53.21
N GLU A 15 9.24 -71.33 -52.74
CA GLU A 15 8.66 -71.45 -51.40
C GLU A 15 9.68 -71.20 -50.28
N GLU A 16 10.90 -71.72 -50.42
CA GLU A 16 12.00 -71.46 -49.48
C GLU A 16 12.36 -69.97 -49.41
N ARG A 17 12.44 -69.29 -50.57
CA ARG A 17 12.71 -67.85 -50.64
C ARG A 17 11.59 -67.02 -50.02
N VAL A 18 10.33 -67.39 -50.26
CA VAL A 18 9.17 -66.74 -49.66
C VAL A 18 9.18 -66.92 -48.14
N THR A 19 9.46 -68.13 -47.66
CA THR A 19 9.53 -68.43 -46.22
C THR A 19 10.62 -67.62 -45.53
N LYS A 20 11.82 -67.57 -46.13
CA LYS A 20 12.93 -66.76 -45.60
C LYS A 20 12.57 -65.28 -45.56
N LEU A 21 11.98 -64.74 -46.63
CA LEU A 21 11.53 -63.35 -46.69
C LEU A 21 10.49 -63.05 -45.59
N VAL A 22 9.54 -63.95 -45.35
CA VAL A 22 8.54 -63.78 -44.29
C VAL A 22 9.20 -63.76 -42.91
N MET A 23 10.16 -64.64 -42.64
CA MET A 23 10.91 -64.65 -41.37
C MET A 23 11.77 -63.39 -41.19
N ASP A 24 12.51 -62.98 -42.23
CA ASP A 24 13.34 -61.78 -42.21
C ASP A 24 12.48 -60.51 -42.01
N ASN A 25 11.30 -60.48 -42.64
CA ASN A 25 10.32 -59.41 -42.42
C ASN A 25 9.77 -59.44 -40.99
N SER A 26 9.41 -60.61 -40.46
CA SER A 26 8.91 -60.75 -39.08
C SER A 26 9.92 -60.25 -38.05
N THR A 27 11.19 -60.65 -38.18
CA THR A 27 12.26 -60.20 -37.28
C THR A 27 12.54 -58.70 -37.40
N SER A 28 12.42 -58.14 -38.61
CA SER A 28 12.50 -56.69 -38.85
C SER A 28 11.36 -55.94 -38.16
N TRP A 29 10.13 -56.43 -38.28
CA TRP A 29 8.96 -55.86 -37.58
C TRP A 29 9.11 -55.93 -36.06
N ASP A 30 9.57 -57.06 -35.50
CA ASP A 30 9.82 -57.21 -34.06
C ASP A 30 10.86 -56.20 -33.54
N ALA A 31 11.92 -55.97 -34.32
CA ALA A 31 12.95 -55.00 -33.98
C ALA A 31 12.40 -53.56 -33.99
N LEU A 32 11.52 -53.23 -34.95
CA LEU A 32 10.84 -51.95 -35.01
C LEU A 32 9.88 -51.75 -33.84
N TYR A 33 9.11 -52.77 -33.47
CA TYR A 33 8.21 -52.71 -32.31
C TYR A 33 8.97 -52.45 -31.01
N LYS A 34 10.10 -53.14 -30.77
CA LYS A 34 10.93 -52.89 -29.58
C LYS A 34 11.51 -51.47 -29.54
N LYS A 35 11.91 -50.94 -30.69
CA LYS A 35 12.38 -49.55 -30.80
C LYS A 35 11.25 -48.55 -30.54
N LEU A 36 10.05 -48.84 -31.01
CA LEU A 36 8.87 -48.02 -30.76
C LEU A 36 8.55 -47.99 -29.26
N GLU A 37 8.46 -49.16 -28.62
CA GLU A 37 8.13 -49.26 -27.19
C GLU A 37 9.18 -48.57 -26.31
N SER A 38 10.48 -48.74 -26.62
CA SER A 38 11.54 -48.03 -25.89
C SER A 38 11.49 -46.52 -26.09
N SER A 39 11.15 -46.06 -27.29
CA SER A 39 10.99 -44.62 -27.57
C SER A 39 9.78 -44.05 -26.85
N GLU A 40 8.66 -44.77 -26.82
CA GLU A 40 7.45 -44.39 -26.08
C GLU A 40 7.71 -44.29 -24.57
N LYS A 41 8.42 -45.26 -23.98
CA LYS A 41 8.84 -45.21 -22.57
C LYS A 41 9.70 -43.98 -22.28
N ARG A 42 10.69 -43.71 -23.14
CA ARG A 42 11.57 -42.55 -22.99
C ARG A 42 10.80 -41.24 -23.11
N ILE A 43 9.82 -41.15 -24.01
CA ILE A 43 8.95 -39.97 -24.12
C ILE A 43 8.14 -39.79 -22.84
N ALA A 44 7.55 -40.86 -22.31
CA ALA A 44 6.79 -40.81 -21.07
C ALA A 44 7.64 -40.35 -19.87
N GLU A 45 8.88 -40.82 -19.75
CA GLU A 45 9.83 -40.38 -18.72
C GLU A 45 10.16 -38.88 -18.85
N LEU A 46 10.51 -38.43 -20.06
CA LEU A 46 10.83 -37.02 -20.30
C LEU A 46 9.66 -36.09 -19.97
N VAL A 47 8.43 -36.48 -20.34
CA VAL A 47 7.22 -35.72 -20.02
C VAL A 47 7.00 -35.67 -18.50
N ASN A 48 7.20 -36.78 -17.79
CA ASN A 48 7.09 -36.81 -16.33
C ASN A 48 8.11 -35.90 -15.64
N ASP A 49 9.36 -35.91 -16.10
CA ASP A 49 10.42 -35.07 -15.55
C ASP A 49 10.17 -33.59 -15.84
N GLU A 50 9.69 -33.25 -17.04
CA GLU A 50 9.28 -31.89 -17.37
C GLU A 50 8.12 -31.41 -16.47
N VAL A 51 7.10 -32.25 -16.27
CA VAL A 51 5.98 -31.94 -15.38
C VAL A 51 6.45 -31.73 -13.94
N ARG A 52 7.36 -32.56 -13.43
CA ARG A 52 7.95 -32.40 -12.10
C ARG A 52 8.72 -31.09 -11.97
N GLN A 53 9.53 -30.74 -12.97
CA GLN A 53 10.29 -29.49 -12.96
C GLN A 53 9.36 -28.28 -12.99
N ARG A 54 8.29 -28.33 -13.80
CA ARG A 54 7.27 -27.27 -13.85
C ARG A 54 6.54 -27.13 -12.53
N LEU A 55 6.21 -28.24 -11.87
CA LEU A 55 5.57 -28.23 -10.55
C LEU A 55 6.47 -27.58 -9.50
N ALA A 56 7.74 -27.99 -9.42
CA ALA A 56 8.71 -27.42 -8.49
C ALA A 56 8.91 -25.90 -8.71
N ASN A 57 8.96 -25.46 -9.97
CA ASN A 57 9.06 -24.05 -10.30
C ASN A 57 7.81 -23.27 -9.87
N ALA A 58 6.61 -23.83 -10.08
CA ALA A 58 5.35 -23.22 -9.67
C ALA A 58 5.24 -23.12 -8.14
N GLU A 59 5.64 -24.18 -7.42
CA GLU A 59 5.69 -24.19 -5.95
C GLU A 59 6.63 -23.12 -5.40
N HIS A 60 7.83 -23.00 -5.99
CA HIS A 60 8.77 -21.96 -5.61
C HIS A 60 8.22 -20.54 -5.84
N GLN A 61 7.60 -20.30 -6.99
CA GLN A 61 6.95 -19.02 -7.29
C GLN A 61 5.82 -18.70 -6.31
N LEU A 62 4.99 -19.69 -5.99
CA LEU A 62 3.91 -19.54 -5.01
C LEU A 62 4.48 -19.18 -3.64
N HIS A 63 5.52 -19.88 -3.19
CA HIS A 63 6.17 -19.61 -1.91
C HIS A 63 6.74 -18.18 -1.85
N MET A 64 7.45 -17.75 -2.90
CA MET A 64 7.97 -16.38 -2.99
C MET A 64 6.84 -15.33 -2.96
N ALA A 65 5.73 -15.59 -3.67
CA ALA A 65 4.57 -14.71 -3.67
C ALA A 65 3.90 -14.62 -2.29
N GLU A 66 3.80 -15.73 -1.55
CA GLU A 66 3.27 -15.75 -0.18
C GLU A 66 4.13 -14.95 0.79
N LEU A 67 5.46 -15.11 0.73
CA LEU A 67 6.39 -14.32 1.53
C LEU A 67 6.24 -12.82 1.23
N ALA A 68 6.19 -12.45 -0.04
CA ALA A 68 5.97 -11.06 -0.46
C ALA A 68 4.64 -10.51 0.08
N LYS A 69 3.55 -11.30 0.00
CA LYS A 69 2.23 -10.93 0.53
C LYS A 69 2.25 -10.72 2.05
N CYS A 70 2.95 -11.58 2.79
CA CYS A 70 3.13 -11.44 4.24
C CYS A 70 3.89 -10.17 4.60
N ASN A 71 4.99 -9.87 3.90
CA ASN A 71 5.77 -8.65 4.10
C ASN A 71 4.97 -7.38 3.81
N LEU A 72 4.22 -7.36 2.70
CA LEU A 72 3.34 -6.24 2.37
C LEU A 72 2.24 -6.04 3.41
N ARG A 73 1.61 -7.12 3.88
CA ARG A 73 0.60 -7.06 4.96
C ARG A 73 1.18 -6.49 6.25
N ALA A 74 2.36 -6.95 6.65
CA ALA A 74 3.05 -6.45 7.84
C ALA A 74 3.38 -4.96 7.71
N SER A 75 3.93 -4.54 6.57
CA SER A 75 4.24 -3.14 6.27
C SER A 75 2.99 -2.26 6.31
N ARG A 76 1.91 -2.66 5.64
CA ARG A 76 0.62 -1.93 5.67
C ARG A 76 0.04 -1.81 7.08
N LYS A 77 0.12 -2.88 7.89
CA LYS A 77 -0.35 -2.86 9.28
C LYS A 77 0.47 -1.90 10.15
N ALA A 78 1.78 -1.84 9.94
CA ALA A 78 2.65 -0.89 10.63
C ALA A 78 2.35 0.56 10.21
N GLN A 79 2.20 0.82 8.91
CA GLN A 79 1.81 2.13 8.40
C GLN A 79 0.45 2.59 8.92
N PHE A 80 -0.55 1.68 8.94
CA PHE A 80 -1.87 1.99 9.48
C PHE A 80 -1.82 2.39 10.97
N ARG A 81 -1.02 1.68 11.78
CA ARG A 81 -0.81 2.04 13.19
C ARG A 81 -0.18 3.43 13.34
N LYS A 82 0.84 3.73 12.53
CA LYS A 82 1.49 5.07 12.51
C LYS A 82 0.50 6.16 12.12
N ARG A 83 -0.28 5.95 11.06
CA ARG A 83 -1.31 6.89 10.61
C ARG A 83 -2.37 7.13 11.67
N LYS A 84 -2.89 6.07 12.30
CA LYS A 84 -3.87 6.19 13.39
C LYS A 84 -3.32 6.95 14.60
N ALA A 85 -2.05 6.78 14.93
CA ALA A 85 -1.40 7.54 16.00
C ALA A 85 -1.25 9.03 15.63
N ALA A 86 -0.86 9.32 14.38
CA ALA A 86 -0.77 10.69 13.88
C ALA A 86 -2.14 11.37 13.84
N GLU A 87 -3.18 10.69 13.35
CA GLU A 87 -4.56 11.20 13.34
C GLU A 87 -5.07 11.49 14.75
N ARG A 88 -4.79 10.62 15.72
CA ARG A 88 -5.11 10.90 17.13
C ARG A 88 -4.39 12.13 17.66
N ARG A 89 -3.11 12.30 17.32
CA ARG A 89 -2.33 13.46 17.74
C ARG A 89 -2.86 14.75 17.12
N ILE A 90 -3.24 14.72 15.85
CA ILE A 90 -3.87 15.85 15.16
C ILE A 90 -5.20 16.18 15.83
N ALA A 91 -6.07 15.19 16.07
CA ALA A 91 -7.34 15.41 16.75
C ALA A 91 -7.18 15.99 18.16
N GLU A 92 -6.16 15.57 18.91
CA GLU A 92 -5.83 16.15 20.22
C GLU A 92 -5.38 17.61 20.10
N LEU A 93 -4.56 17.93 19.09
CA LEU A 93 -4.11 19.30 18.84
C LEU A 93 -5.27 20.19 18.37
N GLU A 94 -6.12 19.70 17.47
CA GLU A 94 -7.30 20.40 16.97
C GLU A 94 -8.35 20.62 18.08
N ALA A 95 -8.46 19.71 19.05
CA ALA A 95 -9.35 19.88 20.20
C ALA A 95 -8.82 20.92 21.21
N ARG A 96 -7.50 21.10 21.28
CA ARG A 96 -6.86 22.16 22.08
C ARG A 96 -6.88 23.51 21.37
N GLU A 97 -7.02 23.51 20.05
CA GLU A 97 -7.14 24.72 19.26
C GLU A 97 -8.52 25.34 19.45
N ILE A 98 -8.56 26.55 20.01
CA ILE A 98 -9.80 27.30 20.21
C ILE A 98 -10.18 27.88 18.85
N LYS A 99 -11.33 27.46 18.31
CA LYS A 99 -11.85 27.96 17.02
C LYS A 99 -12.93 29.01 17.27
N PRO A 100 -12.91 30.15 16.56
CA PRO A 100 -13.98 31.15 16.65
C PRO A 100 -15.30 30.61 16.09
N ALA A 101 -16.42 31.01 16.68
CA ALA A 101 -17.75 30.79 16.12
C ALA A 101 -18.01 31.67 14.90
N LYS A 102 -19.09 31.36 14.16
CA LYS A 102 -19.47 32.12 12.96
C LYS A 102 -19.86 33.55 13.33
N GLY A 103 -19.07 34.52 12.89
CA GLY A 103 -19.27 35.95 13.19
C GLY A 103 -18.54 36.42 14.46
N GLU A 104 -17.79 35.53 15.12
CA GLU A 104 -16.93 35.85 16.25
C GLU A 104 -15.49 36.12 15.78
N VAL A 105 -14.83 37.10 16.41
CA VAL A 105 -13.40 37.36 16.23
C VAL A 105 -12.68 36.91 17.49
N LEU A 106 -11.89 35.84 17.39
CA LEU A 106 -11.09 35.32 18.49
C LEU A 106 -9.69 35.96 18.48
N VAL A 107 -9.32 36.61 19.57
CA VAL A 107 -7.97 37.15 19.78
C VAL A 107 -7.24 36.30 20.81
N VAL A 108 -6.19 35.59 20.38
CA VAL A 108 -5.34 34.78 21.27
C VAL A 108 -4.08 35.56 21.61
N VAL A 109 -3.99 36.05 22.85
CA VAL A 109 -2.79 36.74 23.36
C VAL A 109 -1.87 35.71 24.03
N SER A 110 -0.68 35.49 23.47
CA SER A 110 0.31 34.53 23.99
C SER A 110 1.67 35.19 24.22
N GLY A 111 2.46 34.62 25.13
CA GLY A 111 3.81 35.11 25.47
C GLY A 111 4.28 34.64 26.85
N PHE A 112 5.54 34.92 27.18
CA PHE A 112 6.15 34.50 28.45
C PHE A 112 5.54 35.21 29.66
N THR A 113 5.61 34.60 30.85
CA THR A 113 5.23 35.26 32.11
C THR A 113 6.00 36.58 32.29
N GLY A 114 5.31 37.64 32.73
CA GLY A 114 5.93 38.97 32.92
C GLY A 114 6.11 39.83 31.65
N CYS A 115 5.72 39.38 30.45
CA CYS A 115 5.86 40.21 29.23
C CYS A 115 4.69 41.20 28.98
N GLY A 116 3.84 41.47 29.98
CA GLY A 116 2.74 42.44 29.85
C GLY A 116 1.50 41.96 29.08
N LYS A 117 1.31 40.65 28.87
CA LYS A 117 0.14 40.09 28.14
C LYS A 117 -1.20 40.57 28.66
N SER A 118 -1.37 40.52 29.98
CA SER A 118 -2.63 40.85 30.65
C SER A 118 -2.92 42.35 30.56
N ALA A 119 -1.89 43.20 30.49
CA ALA A 119 -2.04 44.62 30.23
C ALA A 119 -2.55 44.88 28.79
N ILE A 120 -1.95 44.22 27.79
CA ILE A 120 -2.44 44.33 26.39
C ILE A 120 -3.87 43.78 26.26
N ALA A 121 -4.18 42.63 26.87
CA ALA A 121 -5.53 42.07 26.84
C ALA A 121 -6.56 43.00 27.50
N GLY A 122 -6.18 43.68 28.60
CA GLY A 122 -7.01 44.69 29.26
C GLY A 122 -7.30 45.91 28.38
N GLU A 123 -6.27 46.44 27.69
CA GLU A 123 -6.46 47.57 26.75
C GLU A 123 -7.39 47.20 25.59
N ILE A 124 -7.25 45.99 25.05
CA ILE A 124 -8.15 45.49 23.99
C ILE A 124 -9.59 45.44 24.52
N GLU A 125 -9.82 44.95 25.74
CA GLU A 125 -11.15 44.91 26.35
C GLU A 125 -11.76 46.32 26.50
N ILE A 126 -10.98 47.29 26.99
CA ILE A 126 -11.44 48.67 27.17
C ILE A 126 -11.75 49.32 25.82
N ALA A 127 -10.83 49.22 24.85
CA ALA A 127 -10.99 49.81 23.54
C ALA A 127 -12.23 49.26 22.81
N MET A 128 -12.44 47.95 22.87
CA MET A 128 -13.60 47.29 22.24
C MET A 128 -14.93 47.67 22.93
N LYS A 129 -14.95 47.77 24.27
CA LYS A 129 -16.13 48.29 25.00
C LYS A 129 -16.43 49.74 24.65
N ALA A 130 -15.41 50.57 24.45
CA ALA A 130 -15.57 51.98 24.09
C ALA A 130 -16.20 52.17 22.70
N ILE A 131 -15.91 51.28 21.74
CA ILE A 131 -16.55 51.27 20.41
C ILE A 131 -17.90 50.54 20.39
N GLY A 132 -18.37 50.04 21.54
CA GLY A 132 -19.66 49.34 21.66
C GLY A 132 -19.64 47.88 21.20
N VAL A 133 -18.47 47.26 21.01
CA VAL A 133 -18.35 45.84 20.66
C VAL A 133 -18.44 45.00 21.94
N PRO A 134 -19.30 43.96 21.99
CA PRO A 134 -19.36 43.06 23.15
C PRO A 134 -18.08 42.24 23.26
N VAL A 135 -17.45 42.25 24.45
CA VAL A 135 -16.22 41.51 24.75
C VAL A 135 -16.43 40.58 25.92
N GLN A 136 -15.87 39.38 25.83
CA GLN A 136 -15.75 38.45 26.92
C GLN A 136 -14.29 38.01 27.09
N TRP A 137 -13.68 38.30 28.24
CA TRP A 137 -12.34 37.81 28.56
C TRP A 137 -12.45 36.59 29.47
N THR A 138 -12.47 35.40 28.86
CA THR A 138 -12.51 34.12 29.61
C THR A 138 -11.18 33.83 30.29
N ASN A 139 -11.22 33.35 31.54
CA ASN A 139 -10.04 32.91 32.33
C ASN A 139 -9.07 34.04 32.78
N GLY A 140 -9.45 35.32 32.62
CA GLY A 140 -8.64 36.48 33.04
C GLY A 140 -8.86 36.95 34.48
N ASP A 141 -9.99 36.60 35.09
CA ASP A 141 -10.39 37.16 36.39
C ASP A 141 -9.42 36.80 37.53
N ALA A 142 -8.82 35.61 37.50
CA ALA A 142 -7.83 35.20 38.49
C ALA A 142 -6.55 36.07 38.44
N GLU A 143 -6.06 36.44 37.26
CA GLU A 143 -4.90 37.35 37.14
C GLU A 143 -5.30 38.80 37.44
N LYS A 144 -6.48 39.25 37.00
CA LYS A 144 -7.01 40.60 37.26
C LYS A 144 -7.12 40.92 38.74
N HIS A 145 -7.60 39.96 39.54
CA HIS A 145 -7.79 40.14 40.98
C HIS A 145 -6.51 39.96 41.80
N MET A 146 -5.54 39.14 41.33
CA MET A 146 -4.28 38.94 42.05
C MET A 146 -3.35 40.15 42.02
N THR A 147 -3.32 40.92 40.92
CA THR A 147 -2.35 42.02 40.77
C THR A 147 -2.89 43.39 41.18
N GLY A 148 -4.20 43.53 41.44
CA GLY A 148 -4.83 44.84 41.71
C GLY A 148 -4.48 45.89 40.65
N ALA A 149 -4.19 45.43 39.42
CA ALA A 149 -3.34 46.15 38.49
C ALA A 149 -4.09 47.30 37.83
N ASP A 150 -3.58 48.51 38.06
CA ASP A 150 -3.77 49.62 37.14
C ASP A 150 -2.97 49.31 35.85
N TRP A 151 -3.71 49.09 34.76
CA TRP A 151 -3.15 48.64 33.47
C TRP A 151 -2.15 49.65 32.90
N LEU A 152 -2.31 50.93 33.22
CA LEU A 152 -1.42 52.01 32.79
C LEU A 152 -0.01 51.83 33.36
N THR A 153 0.08 51.55 34.67
CA THR A 153 1.34 51.27 35.37
C THR A 153 2.04 50.03 34.80
N ALA A 154 1.28 48.99 34.43
CA ALA A 154 1.84 47.76 33.87
C ALA A 154 2.39 47.95 32.44
N ILE A 155 1.74 48.77 31.61
CA ILE A 155 2.21 49.10 30.25
C ILE A 155 3.51 49.89 30.32
N GLU A 156 3.59 50.87 31.22
CA GLU A 156 4.79 51.69 31.41
C GLU A 156 5.98 50.87 31.90
N MET A 157 5.75 49.90 32.79
CA MET A 157 6.79 49.04 33.34
C MET A 157 7.33 48.05 32.30
N TYR A 158 6.45 47.39 31.53
CA TYR A 158 6.87 46.31 30.62
C TYR A 158 7.13 46.77 29.18
N LYS A 159 6.72 47.99 28.80
CA LYS A 159 6.89 48.59 27.46
C LYS A 159 6.74 47.58 26.32
N PRO A 160 5.59 46.87 26.25
CA PRO A 160 5.43 45.81 25.28
C PRO A 160 5.36 46.37 23.85
N THR A 161 5.81 45.59 22.87
CA THR A 161 5.70 45.93 21.44
C THR A 161 4.68 45.02 20.76
N VAL A 162 3.79 45.60 19.96
CA VAL A 162 2.71 44.85 19.27
C VAL A 162 2.91 44.99 17.76
N ARG A 163 2.96 43.85 17.07
CA ARG A 163 2.95 43.77 15.61
C ARG A 163 1.65 43.14 15.17
N ILE A 164 0.82 43.92 14.47
CA ILE A 164 -0.44 43.45 13.91
C ILE A 164 -0.20 43.08 12.45
N VAL A 165 -0.52 41.85 12.08
CA VAL A 165 -0.49 41.37 10.70
C VAL A 165 -1.90 40.89 10.36
N GLU A 166 -2.52 41.50 9.36
CA GLU A 166 -3.78 41.03 8.82
C GLU A 166 -3.50 39.86 7.88
N VAL A 167 -4.10 38.70 8.17
CA VAL A 167 -4.07 37.52 7.30
C VAL A 167 -5.51 37.13 7.03
N ASN A 168 -5.94 37.22 5.77
CA ASN A 168 -7.25 36.74 5.36
C ASN A 168 -7.23 35.22 5.27
N VAL A 169 -8.02 34.54 6.11
CA VAL A 169 -8.24 33.09 6.01
C VAL A 169 -9.45 32.87 5.10
N PRO A 170 -9.28 32.38 3.86
CA PRO A 170 -10.41 32.13 2.99
C PRO A 170 -11.33 31.08 3.63
N ARG A 171 -12.63 31.37 3.63
CA ARG A 171 -13.64 30.35 3.97
C ARG A 171 -13.45 29.22 2.98
N ALA A 172 -13.15 28.02 3.48
CA ALA A 172 -12.98 26.84 2.65
C ALA A 172 -14.14 26.76 1.65
N ALA A 173 -13.85 27.02 0.38
CA ALA A 173 -14.77 26.71 -0.70
C ALA A 173 -14.90 25.19 -0.68
N GLY A 174 -16.10 24.67 -0.44
CA GLY A 174 -16.36 23.25 -0.36
C GLY A 174 -15.69 22.54 -1.54
N ILE A 175 -14.89 21.52 -1.23
CA ILE A 175 -14.33 20.61 -2.22
C ILE A 175 -15.53 19.95 -2.91
N LYS A 176 -15.91 20.45 -4.08
CA LYS A 176 -16.76 19.69 -5.01
C LYS A 176 -15.85 18.62 -5.61
N VAL A 177 -15.96 17.40 -5.09
CA VAL A 177 -15.52 16.22 -5.82
C VAL A 177 -16.59 15.95 -6.86
N GLU A 178 -16.44 16.53 -8.05
CA GLU A 178 -17.14 16.03 -9.24
C GLU A 178 -16.46 14.72 -9.63
N GLY A 179 -17.20 13.63 -9.54
CA GLY A 179 -16.78 12.33 -10.05
C GLY A 179 -17.12 12.25 -11.53
N GLU A 180 -16.13 11.85 -12.33
CA GLU A 180 -16.35 11.09 -13.56
C GLU A 180 -16.57 9.61 -13.24
#